data_AF-A0A4Q6BLA0-F1
#
_entry.id   AF-A0A4Q6BLA0-F1
#
_cell.length_a   1.000
_cell.length_b   1.000
_cell.length_c   1.000
_cell.angle_alpha   90.00
_cell.angle_beta   90.00
_cell.angle_gamma   90.00
#
_symmetry.space_group_name_H-M   'P 1'
#
loop_
_entity.id
_entity.type
_entity.pdbx_description
1 polymer ?
#
loop_
_entity_poly.entity_id
_entity_poly.type
_entity_poly.pdbx_seq_one_letter_code
_entity_poly.pdbx_strand_id
1 'polypeptide(L)'
;LDPSFYYLKIMSTASLEDYLSGFGKTFFFANFISLPACYFGLKVQNGAKEVGIATTKAVVVASIMILIGDFFLSKVFWMIAKWV
;
A
#
# COMPACT_ATOMS: atom_id res chain seq x y z
N LEU A 1 0.87 28.67 -21.41
CA LEU A 1 0.85 27.20 -21.57
C LEU A 1 -0.41 26.87 -22.35
N ASP A 2 -0.28 26.42 -23.60
CA ASP A 2 -1.42 25.92 -24.36
C ASP A 2 -1.99 24.67 -23.70
N PRO A 3 -3.31 24.60 -23.43
CA PRO A 3 -3.96 23.44 -22.82
C PRO A 3 -3.65 22.14 -23.56
N SER A 4 -3.56 22.21 -24.89
CA SER A 4 -3.28 21.06 -25.76
C SER A 4 -1.90 20.44 -25.50
N PHE A 5 -0.89 21.25 -25.21
CA PHE A 5 0.47 20.77 -24.94
C PHE A 5 0.57 20.06 -23.58
N TYR A 6 -0.26 20.47 -22.60
CA TYR A 6 -0.34 19.83 -21.29
C TYR A 6 -0.94 18.42 -21.38
N TYR A 7 -2.05 18.24 -22.10
CA TYR A 7 -2.70 16.93 -22.28
C TYR A 7 -1.81 15.93 -23.02
N LEU A 8 -1.11 16.36 -24.07
CA LEU A 8 -0.18 15.50 -24.80
C LEU A 8 0.99 15.03 -23.91
N LYS A 9 1.51 15.90 -23.05
CA LYS A 9 2.60 15.55 -22.14
C LYS A 9 2.17 14.59 -21.03
N ILE A 10 0.95 14.70 -20.52
CA ILE A 10 0.41 13.72 -19.55
C ILE A 10 0.28 12.35 -20.23
N MET A 11 -0.30 12.29 -21.43
CA MET A 11 -0.49 11.03 -22.14
C MET A 11 0.82 10.37 -22.60
N SER A 12 1.87 11.15 -22.89
CA SER A 12 3.17 10.57 -23.25
C SER A 12 4.03 10.19 -22.03
N THR A 13 3.74 10.74 -20.84
CA THR A 13 4.51 10.46 -19.61
C THR A 13 3.86 9.37 -18.78
N ALA A 14 2.52 9.25 -18.82
CA ALA A 14 1.78 8.18 -18.16
C ALA A 14 1.91 6.89 -18.96
N SER A 15 2.97 6.12 -18.71
CA SER A 15 3.16 4.81 -19.31
C SER A 15 2.27 3.76 -18.61
N LEU A 16 1.88 2.71 -19.35
CA LEU A 16 1.11 1.58 -18.81
C LEU A 16 1.83 0.86 -17.65
N GLU A 17 3.15 0.95 -17.61
CA GLU A 17 3.97 0.39 -16.52
C GLU A 17 3.69 1.06 -15.17
N ASP A 18 3.53 2.39 -15.14
CA ASP A 18 3.20 3.11 -13.91
C ASP A 18 1.83 2.69 -13.36
N TYR A 19 0.89 2.42 -14.25
CA TYR A 19 -0.43 1.90 -13.92
C TYR A 19 -0.37 0.48 -13.33
N LEU A 20 0.41 -0.41 -13.96
CA LEU A 20 0.60 -1.77 -13.46
C LEU A 20 1.34 -1.78 -12.11
N SER A 21 2.29 -0.87 -11.84
CA SER A 21 2.87 -0.72 -10.49
C SER A 21 1.83 -0.42 -9.44
N GLY A 22 0.99 0.59 -9.72
CA GLY A 22 0.00 1.05 -8.76
C GLY A 22 -0.95 -0.07 -8.39
N PHE A 23 -1.39 -0.84 -9.39
CA PHE A 23 -2.28 -1.98 -9.19
C PHE A 23 -1.62 -3.14 -8.45
N GLY A 24 -0.32 -3.39 -8.69
CA GLY A 24 0.43 -4.37 -7.91
C GLY A 24 0.53 -3.99 -6.43
N LYS A 25 0.81 -2.71 -6.14
CA LYS A 25 0.98 -2.20 -4.77
C LYS A 25 -0.28 -2.33 -3.92
N THR A 26 -1.47 -2.10 -4.48
CA THR A 26 -2.73 -2.18 -3.73
C THR A 26 -3.00 -3.59 -3.18
N PHE A 27 -2.64 -4.64 -3.94
CA PHE A 27 -2.79 -6.02 -3.48
C PHE A 27 -1.95 -6.32 -2.23
N PHE A 28 -0.71 -5.82 -2.17
CA PHE A 28 0.15 -5.98 -1.00
C PHE A 28 -0.35 -5.17 0.20
N PHE A 29 -0.80 -3.94 -0.01
CA PHE A 29 -1.37 -3.14 1.08
C PHE A 29 -2.61 -3.80 1.69
N ALA A 30 -3.46 -4.43 0.87
CA ALA A 30 -4.60 -5.19 1.38
C ALA A 30 -4.16 -6.33 2.30
N ASN A 31 -3.09 -7.06 1.94
CA ASN A 31 -2.52 -8.12 2.77
C ASN A 31 -1.90 -7.57 4.08
N PHE A 32 -1.17 -6.45 4.01
CA PHE A 32 -0.57 -5.83 5.19
C PHE A 32 -1.60 -5.27 6.19
N ILE A 33 -2.81 -4.95 5.75
CA ILE A 33 -3.89 -4.51 6.63
C ILE A 33 -4.65 -5.72 7.20
N SER A 34 -5.00 -6.70 6.36
CA SER A 34 -5.85 -7.83 6.76
C SER A 34 -5.16 -8.77 7.75
N LEU A 35 -3.87 -9.06 7.56
CA LEU A 35 -3.09 -9.95 8.44
C LEU A 35 -3.07 -9.48 9.91
N PRO A 36 -2.59 -8.26 10.24
CA PRO A 36 -2.60 -7.78 11.62
C PRO A 36 -4.02 -7.55 12.14
N ALA A 37 -4.97 -7.10 11.31
CA ALA A 37 -6.36 -6.94 11.73
C ALA A 37 -6.97 -8.27 12.21
N CYS A 38 -6.81 -9.35 11.45
CA CYS A 38 -7.26 -10.68 11.85
C CYS A 38 -6.48 -11.21 13.05
N TYR A 39 -5.16 -11.01 13.09
CA TYR A 39 -4.33 -11.51 14.19
C TYR A 39 -4.71 -10.88 15.53
N PHE A 40 -4.83 -9.56 15.60
CA PHE A 40 -5.22 -8.88 16.83
C PHE A 40 -6.69 -9.04 17.15
N GLY A 41 -7.57 -9.13 16.15
CA GLY A 41 -9.00 -9.36 16.32
C GLY A 41 -9.32 -10.73 16.91
N LEU A 42 -8.65 -11.80 16.44
CA LEU A 42 -8.86 -13.17 16.93
C LEU A 42 -8.23 -13.43 18.31
N LYS A 43 -7.30 -12.58 18.75
CA LYS A 43 -6.59 -12.73 20.03
C LYS A 43 -7.29 -12.03 21.20
N VAL A 44 -8.37 -11.29 20.94
CA VAL A 44 -9.14 -10.60 21.99
C VAL A 44 -9.91 -11.61 22.81
N GLN A 45 -9.79 -11.55 24.13
CA GLN A 45 -10.45 -12.49 25.04
C GLN A 45 -11.36 -11.79 26.06
N ASN A 46 -10.98 -10.60 26.55
CA ASN A 46 -11.63 -9.99 27.72
C ASN A 46 -12.40 -8.70 27.36
N GLY A 47 -13.56 -8.87 26.71
CA GLY A 47 -14.61 -7.86 26.62
C GLY A 47 -14.29 -6.59 25.81
N ALA A 48 -15.23 -5.63 25.82
CA ALA A 48 -15.23 -4.47 24.93
C ALA A 48 -14.02 -3.52 25.13
N LYS A 49 -13.44 -3.46 26.34
CA LYS A 49 -12.26 -2.63 26.62
C LYS A 49 -11.01 -3.17 25.94
N GLU A 50 -10.81 -4.49 25.93
CA GLU A 50 -9.67 -5.08 25.20
C GLU A 50 -9.83 -4.95 23.69
N VAL A 51 -11.05 -5.00 23.15
CA VAL A 51 -11.30 -4.82 21.71
C VAL A 51 -10.73 -3.47 21.24
N GLY A 52 -11.01 -2.37 21.95
CA GLY A 52 -10.50 -1.04 21.59
C GLY A 52 -8.97 -0.92 21.66
N ILE A 53 -8.33 -1.61 22.62
CA ILE A 53 -6.87 -1.64 22.74
C ILE A 53 -6.27 -2.49 21.61
N ALA A 54 -6.88 -3.63 21.29
CA ALA A 54 -6.42 -4.53 20.24
C ALA A 54 -6.55 -3.91 18.86
N THR A 55 -7.64 -3.20 18.56
CA THR A 55 -7.81 -2.48 17.29
C THR A 55 -6.79 -1.35 17.14
N THR A 56 -6.51 -0.60 18.20
CA THR A 56 -5.47 0.45 18.17
C THR A 56 -4.09 -0.15 17.88
N LYS A 57 -3.74 -1.26 18.54
CA LYS A 57 -2.50 -2.00 18.28
C LYS A 57 -2.46 -2.54 16.84
N ALA A 58 -3.57 -3.06 16.33
CA ALA A 58 -3.68 -3.56 14.97
C ALA A 58 -3.40 -2.47 13.93
N VAL A 59 -3.97 -1.28 14.10
CA VAL A 59 -3.76 -0.15 13.19
C VAL A 59 -2.30 0.31 13.22
N VAL A 60 -1.69 0.44 14.40
CA VAL A 60 -0.27 0.84 14.51
C VAL A 60 0.64 -0.17 13.81
N VAL A 61 0.44 -1.46 14.03
CA VAL A 61 1.23 -2.51 13.37
C VAL A 61 1.01 -2.51 11.87
N ALA A 62 -0.24 -2.38 11.41
CA ALA A 62 -0.56 -2.26 9.99
C ALA A 62 0.13 -1.05 9.34
N SER A 63 0.12 0.13 9.98
CA SER A 63 0.78 1.33 9.46
C SER A 63 2.30 1.15 9.33
N ILE A 64 2.96 0.53 10.32
CA ILE A 64 4.40 0.25 10.25
C ILE A 64 4.70 -0.74 9.11
N MET A 65 3.88 -1.78 8.98
CA MET A 65 4.04 -2.82 7.95
C MET A 65 3.82 -2.26 6.53
N ILE A 66 2.86 -1.34 6.36
CA ILE A 66 2.65 -0.59 5.12
C ILE A 66 3.86 0.27 4.79
N LEU A 67 4.43 0.98 5.75
CA LEU A 67 5.54 1.90 5.52
C LEU A 67 6.82 1.15 5.08
N ILE A 68 7.12 0.04 5.76
CA ILE A 68 8.23 -0.85 5.35
C ILE A 68 7.93 -1.48 3.99
N GLY A 69 6.70 -1.95 3.79
CA GLY A 69 6.25 -2.55 2.53
C GLY A 69 6.36 -1.59 1.35
N ASP A 70 5.94 -0.34 1.49
CA ASP A 70 5.99 0.67 0.43
C ASP A 70 7.43 0.95 -0.03
N PHE A 71 8.38 1.01 0.91
CA PHE A 71 9.79 1.16 0.56
C PHE A 71 10.30 -0.02 -0.28
N PHE A 72 10.00 -1.25 0.14
CA PHE A 72 10.39 -2.44 -0.60
C PHE A 72 9.73 -2.50 -1.97
N LEU A 73 8.42 -2.28 -2.07
CA LEU A 73 7.70 -2.34 -3.34
C LEU A 73 8.17 -1.26 -4.30
N SER A 74 8.40 -0.04 -3.82
CA SER A 74 8.93 1.04 -4.65
C SER A 74 10.34 0.76 -5.16
N LYS A 75 11.20 0.16 -4.33
CA LYS A 75 12.55 -0.26 -4.76
C LYS A 75 12.52 -1.40 -5.77
N VAL A 76 11.66 -2.40 -5.55
CA VAL A 76 11.46 -3.53 -6.46
C VAL A 76 10.92 -3.05 -7.81
N PHE A 77 9.94 -2.15 -7.81
CA PHE A 77 9.39 -1.61 -9.05
C PHE A 77 10.40 -0.78 -9.84
N TRP A 78 11.16 0.08 -9.14
CA TRP A 78 12.23 0.85 -9.77
C TRP A 78 13.34 -0.05 -10.34
N MET A 79 13.68 -1.16 -9.66
CA MET A 79 14.65 -2.14 -10.15
C MET A 79 14.12 -2.91 -11.37
N ILE A 80 12.85 -3.29 -11.38
CA ILE A 80 12.20 -3.99 -12.50
C ILE A 80 12.11 -3.09 -13.73
N ALA A 81 11.63 -1.85 -13.58
CA ALA A 81 11.56 -0.88 -14.66
C ALA A 81 12.96 -0.43 -15.17
N LYS A 82 14.02 -0.64 -14.39
CA LYS A 82 15.42 -0.42 -14.80
C LYS A 82 16.00 -1.62 -15.55
N TRP A 83 15.47 -2.82 -15.31
CA TRP A 83 15.96 -4.10 -15.84
C TRP A 83 15.24 -4.51 -17.14
N VAL A 84 13.99 -4.07 -17.32
CA VAL A 84 13.25 -4.06 -18.60
C VAL A 84 13.69 -2.86 -19.43
#